data_AF-A0A957C511-F1
#
_entry.id   AF-A0A957C511-F1
#
_cell.length_a   1.000
_cell.length_b   1.000
_cell.length_c   1.000
_cell.angle_alpha   90.00
_cell.angle_beta   90.00
_cell.angle_gamma   90.00
#
_symmetry.space_group_name_H-M   'P 1'
#
loop_
_entity.id
_entity.type
_entity.pdbx_description
1 polymer ?
#
loop_
_entity_poly.entity_id
_entity_poly.type
_entity_poly.pdbx_seq_one_letter_code
_entity_poly.pdbx_strand_id
1 'polypeptide(L)'
;EDLRHAQNETSTNLYTFIYEHAWSNLDEAARNVLLAMVLVPPEGAELSLIAAASQVAPVDLHRAIQTLTQHNLVDARGTIQQRMYTIHGLTRTFLQQQVAQWPTP
;
A
#
# COMPACT_ATOMS: atom_id res chain seq x y z
N GLU A 1 -9.77 -25.74 -19.29
CA GLU A 1 -8.78 -24.69 -18.93
C GLU A 1 -9.32 -23.27 -19.09
N ASP A 2 -10.04 -22.93 -20.16
CA ASP A 2 -10.48 -21.54 -20.46
C ASP A 2 -11.27 -20.81 -19.36
N LEU A 3 -12.19 -21.49 -18.68
CA LEU A 3 -13.02 -20.85 -17.64
C LEU A 3 -12.21 -20.40 -16.41
N ARG A 4 -11.11 -21.10 -16.09
CA ARG A 4 -10.21 -20.73 -14.98
C ARG A 4 -9.35 -19.53 -15.35
N HIS A 5 -8.88 -19.46 -16.60
CA HIS A 5 -8.12 -18.30 -17.09
C HIS A 5 -8.99 -17.04 -17.14
N ALA A 6 -10.20 -17.12 -17.71
CA ALA A 6 -11.11 -15.98 -17.79
C ALA A 6 -11.52 -15.43 -16.40
N GLN A 7 -11.73 -16.30 -15.41
CA GLN A 7 -12.01 -15.87 -14.03
C GLN A 7 -10.82 -15.17 -13.37
N ASN A 8 -9.60 -15.65 -13.61
CA ASN A 8 -8.37 -15.05 -13.07
C ASN A 8 -8.11 -13.68 -13.70
N GLU A 9 -8.32 -13.52 -15.01
CA GLU A 9 -8.20 -12.23 -15.71
C GLU A 9 -9.24 -11.22 -15.21
N THR A 10 -10.49 -11.64 -15.05
CA THR A 10 -11.56 -10.78 -14.52
C THR A 10 -11.26 -10.32 -13.10
N SER A 11 -10.76 -11.22 -12.26
CA SER A 11 -10.38 -10.91 -10.88
C SER A 11 -9.19 -9.94 -10.84
N THR A 12 -8.18 -10.17 -11.69
CA THR A 12 -7.00 -9.30 -11.80
C THR A 12 -7.40 -7.89 -12.23
N ASN A 13 -8.25 -7.76 -13.26
CA ASN A 13 -8.74 -6.47 -13.74
C ASN A 13 -9.56 -5.72 -12.66
N LEU A 14 -10.38 -6.44 -11.89
CA LEU A 14 -11.12 -5.83 -10.79
C LEU A 14 -10.17 -5.27 -9.70
N TYR A 15 -9.17 -6.05 -9.29
CA TYR A 15 -8.21 -5.57 -8.30
C TYR A 15 -7.40 -4.39 -8.83
N THR A 16 -6.91 -4.46 -10.06
CA THR A 16 -6.22 -3.34 -10.71
C THR A 16 -7.07 -2.07 -10.66
N PHE A 17 -8.35 -2.16 -11.07
CA PHE A 17 -9.27 -1.02 -11.02
C PHE A 17 -9.46 -0.46 -9.60
N ILE A 18 -9.65 -1.33 -8.59
CA ILE A 18 -9.82 -0.92 -7.20
C ILE A 18 -8.56 -0.20 -6.69
N TYR A 19 -7.37 -0.74 -6.95
CA TYR A 19 -6.12 -0.15 -6.51
C TYR A 19 -5.80 1.16 -7.24
N GLU A 20 -6.06 1.25 -8.55
CA GLU A 20 -5.93 2.51 -9.32
C GLU A 20 -6.87 3.59 -8.79
N HIS A 21 -8.12 3.23 -8.52
CA HIS A 21 -9.09 4.16 -7.95
C HIS A 21 -8.68 4.61 -6.55
N ALA A 22 -8.25 3.69 -5.69
CA ALA A 22 -7.76 4.03 -4.36
C ALA A 22 -6.53 4.96 -4.45
N TRP A 23 -5.55 4.61 -5.28
CA TRP A 23 -4.32 5.39 -5.52
C TRP A 23 -4.60 6.81 -6.02
N SER A 24 -5.49 6.98 -7.00
CA SER A 24 -5.82 8.29 -7.56
C SER A 24 -6.45 9.24 -6.54
N ASN A 25 -7.14 8.71 -5.53
CA ASN A 25 -7.78 9.47 -4.46
C ASN A 25 -6.85 9.76 -3.26
N LEU A 26 -5.64 9.20 -3.22
CA LEU A 26 -4.68 9.49 -2.16
C LEU A 26 -4.04 10.86 -2.35
N ASP A 27 -3.87 11.59 -1.25
CA ASP A 27 -2.99 12.75 -1.19
C ASP A 27 -1.51 12.34 -1.28
N GLU A 28 -0.64 13.32 -1.45
CA GLU A 28 0.80 13.09 -1.65
C GLU A 28 1.44 12.38 -0.45
N ALA A 29 1.06 12.75 0.78
CA ALA A 29 1.58 12.13 1.99
C ALA A 29 1.22 10.64 2.05
N ALA A 30 -0.05 10.29 1.78
CA ALA A 30 -0.51 8.91 1.75
C ALA A 30 0.14 8.10 0.63
N ARG A 31 0.38 8.70 -0.55
CA ARG A 31 1.13 8.04 -1.63
C ARG A 31 2.57 7.75 -1.21
N ASN A 32 3.27 8.72 -0.62
CA ASN A 32 4.65 8.56 -0.17
C ASN A 32 4.78 7.49 0.91
N VAL A 33 3.86 7.48 1.88
CA VAL A 33 3.80 6.43 2.90
C VAL A 33 3.54 5.06 2.26
N LEU A 34 2.57 4.96 1.35
CA LEU A 34 2.24 3.69 0.70
C LEU A 34 3.41 3.14 -0.13
N LEU A 35 4.15 4.00 -0.83
CA LEU A 35 5.37 3.61 -1.55
C LEU A 35 6.46 3.13 -0.59
N ALA A 36 6.64 3.81 0.56
CA ALA A 36 7.59 3.38 1.58
C ALA A 36 7.27 1.98 2.15
N MET A 37 5.99 1.57 2.16
CA MET A 37 5.59 0.23 2.59
C MET A 37 6.18 -0.90 1.73
N VAL A 38 6.65 -0.62 0.50
CA VAL A 38 7.38 -1.62 -0.31
C VAL A 38 8.66 -2.07 0.39
N LEU A 39 9.29 -1.19 1.17
CA LEU A 39 10.50 -1.49 1.95
C LEU A 39 10.20 -2.18 3.29
N VAL A 40 8.93 -2.17 3.72
CA VAL A 40 8.51 -2.79 4.98
C VAL A 40 8.45 -4.32 4.83
N PRO A 41 9.01 -5.08 5.79
CA PRO A 41 8.94 -6.54 5.78
C PRO A 41 7.49 -7.05 5.75
N PRO A 42 7.22 -8.25 5.19
CA PRO A 42 5.89 -8.84 5.18
C PRO A 42 5.26 -8.99 6.59
N GLU A 43 6.10 -9.21 7.61
CA GLU A 43 5.72 -9.30 9.02
C GLU A 43 5.21 -7.97 9.58
N GLY A 44 5.55 -6.86 8.91
CA GLY A 44 5.22 -5.50 9.26
C GLY A 44 6.31 -4.78 10.02
N ALA A 45 6.09 -3.49 10.28
CA ALA A 45 6.99 -2.64 11.03
C ALA A 45 6.25 -1.60 11.87
N GLU A 46 6.93 -1.08 12.90
CA GLU A 46 6.42 0.03 13.69
C GLU A 46 6.40 1.34 12.89
N LEU A 47 5.58 2.29 13.34
CA LEU A 47 5.41 3.58 12.70
C LEU A 47 6.71 4.38 12.57
N SER A 48 7.65 4.19 13.49
CA SER A 48 8.98 4.83 13.48
C SER A 48 9.82 4.43 12.25
N LEU A 49 9.78 3.16 11.84
CA LEU A 49 10.48 2.69 10.64
C LEU A 49 9.84 3.30 9.38
N ILE A 50 8.51 3.34 9.35
CA ILE A 50 7.74 3.89 8.23
C ILE A 50 7.98 5.39 8.09
N ALA A 51 8.09 6.11 9.22
CA ALA A 51 8.46 7.53 9.24
C ALA A 51 9.83 7.76 8.58
N ALA A 52 10.82 6.96 8.96
CA ALA A 52 12.18 7.05 8.41
C ALA A 52 12.22 6.75 6.90
N ALA A 53 11.40 5.79 6.45
CA ALA A 53 11.35 5.40 5.04
C ALA A 53 10.54 6.35 4.14
N SER A 54 9.49 6.98 4.68
CA SER A 54 8.57 7.83 3.90
C SER A 54 9.00 9.29 3.79
N GLN A 55 9.86 9.77 4.69
CA GLN A 55 10.26 11.18 4.78
C GLN A 55 9.08 12.16 4.93
N VAL A 56 7.94 11.69 5.45
CA VAL A 56 6.75 12.50 5.70
C VAL A 56 6.78 13.06 7.12
N ALA A 57 6.24 14.28 7.31
CA ALA A 57 6.15 14.89 8.62
C ALA A 57 5.30 14.04 9.59
N PRO A 58 5.59 14.02 10.91
CA PRO A 58 4.91 13.11 11.85
C PRO A 58 3.38 13.24 11.89
N VAL A 59 2.86 14.46 11.74
CA VAL A 59 1.40 14.72 11.72
C VAL A 59 0.74 14.15 10.46
N ASP A 60 1.41 14.27 9.32
CA ASP A 60 0.91 13.79 8.03
C ASP A 60 1.05 12.27 7.94
N LEU A 61 2.08 11.68 8.56
CA LEU A 61 2.27 10.23 8.64
C LEU A 61 1.10 9.53 9.35
N HIS A 62 0.67 10.06 10.50
CA HIS A 62 -0.45 9.47 11.25
C HIS A 62 -1.75 9.53 10.44
N ARG A 63 -2.02 10.67 9.79
CA ARG A 63 -3.18 10.83 8.90
C ARG A 63 -3.10 9.86 7.72
N ALA A 64 -1.95 9.81 7.06
CA ALA A 64 -1.69 8.94 5.92
C ALA A 64 -1.91 7.46 6.28
N ILE A 65 -1.31 6.96 7.35
CA ILE A 65 -1.51 5.57 7.79
C ILE A 65 -2.98 5.28 8.11
N GLN A 66 -3.67 6.21 8.79
CA GLN A 66 -5.09 6.04 9.07
C GLN A 66 -5.91 5.95 7.78
N THR A 67 -5.68 6.84 6.81
CA THR A 67 -6.32 6.80 5.50
C THR A 67 -6.03 5.48 4.79
N LEU A 68 -4.76 5.08 4.71
CA LEU A 68 -4.37 3.84 4.04
C LEU A 68 -5.00 2.59 4.67
N THR A 69 -5.14 2.55 6.01
CA THR A 69 -5.87 1.48 6.68
C THR A 69 -7.37 1.53 6.41
N GLN A 70 -8.00 2.70 6.37
CA GLN A 70 -9.41 2.85 6.01
C GLN A 70 -9.70 2.40 4.57
N HIS A 71 -8.75 2.59 3.65
CA HIS A 71 -8.83 2.15 2.28
C HIS A 71 -8.39 0.69 2.07
N ASN A 72 -8.08 -0.06 3.13
CA ASN A 72 -7.57 -1.44 3.10
C ASN A 72 -6.27 -1.59 2.27
N LEU A 73 -5.48 -0.53 2.16
CA LEU A 73 -4.17 -0.53 1.50
C LEU A 73 -3.05 -0.93 2.47
N VAL A 74 -3.22 -0.65 3.76
CA VAL A 74 -2.28 -0.99 4.85
C VAL A 74 -3.01 -1.72 5.97
N ASP A 75 -2.48 -2.87 6.35
CA ASP A 75 -2.91 -3.63 7.53
C ASP A 75 -2.27 -3.07 8.80
N ALA A 76 -3.07 -2.90 9.85
CA ALA A 76 -2.58 -2.68 11.21
C ALA A 76 -2.79 -3.95 12.04
N ARG A 77 -1.70 -4.50 12.61
CA ARG A 77 -1.68 -5.72 13.42
C ARG A 77 -1.12 -5.45 14.81
N GLY A 78 -1.41 -6.34 15.76
CA GLY A 78 -0.88 -6.27 17.12
C GLY A 78 -1.76 -5.48 18.09
N THR A 79 -1.18 -5.10 19.22
CA THR A 79 -1.89 -4.39 20.31
C THR A 79 -1.80 -2.87 20.11
N ILE A 80 -2.47 -2.11 20.97
CA ILE A 80 -2.35 -0.64 20.99
C ILE A 80 -0.90 -0.19 21.26
N GLN A 81 -0.15 -0.96 22.05
CA GLN A 81 1.23 -0.63 22.42
C GLN A 81 2.27 -1.14 21.41
N GLN A 82 1.93 -2.16 20.62
CA GLN A 82 2.84 -2.81 19.68
C GLN A 82 2.14 -2.96 18.32
N ARG A 83 1.83 -1.82 17.71
CA ARG A 83 1.14 -1.81 16.42
C ARG A 83 2.15 -1.92 15.28
N MET A 84 2.03 -3.00 14.52
CA MET A 84 2.82 -3.26 13.32
C MET A 84 1.97 -3.00 12.08
N TYR A 85 2.54 -2.32 11.10
CA TYR A 85 1.86 -2.05 9.83
C TYR A 85 2.52 -2.82 8.70
N THR A 86 1.71 -3.39 7.81
CA THR A 86 2.17 -4.13 6.64
C THR A 86 1.25 -3.91 5.45
N ILE A 87 1.61 -4.44 4.29
CA ILE A 87 0.77 -4.43 3.10
C ILE A 87 0.54 -5.87 2.63
N HIS A 88 -0.66 -6.14 2.12
CA HIS A 88 -0.96 -7.42 1.50
C HIS A 88 -0.14 -7.64 0.22
N GLY A 89 0.02 -8.91 -0.18
CA GLY A 89 0.75 -9.27 -1.39
C GLY A 89 0.20 -8.61 -2.65
N LEU A 90 -1.13 -8.45 -2.76
CA LEU A 90 -1.76 -7.77 -3.89
C LEU A 90 -1.39 -6.28 -3.95
N THR A 91 -1.45 -5.56 -2.84
CA THR A 91 -1.01 -4.17 -2.75
C THR A 91 0.47 -4.05 -3.14
N ARG A 92 1.31 -4.98 -2.68
CA ARG A 92 2.75 -4.99 -3.01
C ARG A 92 2.98 -5.17 -4.51
N THR A 93 2.31 -6.14 -5.14
CA THR A 93 2.39 -6.37 -6.60
C THR A 93 1.93 -5.13 -7.37
N PHE A 94 0.82 -4.51 -6.95
CA PHE A 94 0.33 -3.26 -7.56
C PHE A 94 1.36 -2.13 -7.46
N LEU A 95 1.96 -1.91 -6.29
CA LEU A 95 2.95 -0.84 -6.11
C LEU A 95 4.22 -1.08 -6.94
N GLN A 96 4.67 -2.33 -7.06
CA GLN A 96 5.79 -2.68 -7.94
C GLN A 96 5.50 -2.34 -9.41
N GLN A 97 4.27 -2.57 -9.87
CA GLN A 97 3.86 -2.18 -11.22
C GLN A 97 3.78 -0.66 -11.39
N GLN A 98 3.29 0.07 -10.38
CA GLN A 98 3.24 1.55 -10.42
C GLN A 98 4.63 2.16 -10.49
N VAL A 99 5.58 1.69 -9.67
CA VAL A 99 6.97 2.14 -9.70
C VAL A 99 7.64 1.82 -11.04
N ALA A 100 7.34 0.66 -11.63
CA ALA A 100 7.87 0.28 -12.95
C ALA A 100 7.33 1.15 -14.11
N GLN A 101 6.21 1.84 -13.92
CA GLN A 101 5.61 2.74 -14.92
C GLN A 101 6.14 4.17 -14.83
N TRP A 102 6.96 4.52 -13.82
CA TRP A 102 7.56 5.84 -13.76
C TRP A 102 8.55 6.02 -14.91
N PRO A 103 8.46 7.13 -15.67
CA PRO A 103 9.46 7.44 -16.67
C PRO A 103 10.81 7.55 -15.96
N THR A 104 11.76 6.70 -16.32
CA THR A 104 13.16 6.88 -15.95
C THR A 104 13.60 8.28 -16.41
N PRO A 105 14.30 9.05 -15.55
CA PRO A 105 14.77 10.39 -15.89
C PRO A 105 15.70 10.39 -17.11
#